data_AF-A0A7K9RHY5-F1
#
_entry.id   AF-A0A7K9RHY5-F1
#
_cell.length_a   1.000
_cell.length_b   1.000
_cell.length_c   1.000
_cell.angle_alpha   90.00
_cell.angle_beta   90.00
_cell.angle_gamma   90.00
#
_symmetry.space_group_name_H-M   'P 1'
#
loop_
_entity.id
_entity.type
_entity.pdbx_description
1 polymer ?
#
loop_
_entity_poly.entity_id
_entity_poly.type
_entity_poly.pdbx_seq_one_letter_code
_entity_poly.pdbx_strand_id
1 'polypeptide(L)'
;ALSKPLDEAFSLWQQLLENPGIPKIRSPEQTLSSLQLLGALYRIQGKPLQALGCSLLLLSLSRRLGDRLGTGSALSQLCWALLGLGCPQQAQV
;
A
#
# COMPACT_ATOMS: atom_id res chain seq x y z
N ALA A 1 -15.17 3.95 14.59
CA ALA A 1 -13.91 3.24 14.95
C ALA A 1 -13.59 2.09 13.98
N LEU A 2 -13.86 2.23 12.68
CA LEU A 2 -13.74 1.15 11.68
C LEU A 2 -12.31 0.98 11.13
N SER A 3 -11.38 1.91 11.44
CA SER A 3 -10.02 1.86 10.93
C SER A 3 -9.02 1.13 11.83
N LYS A 4 -9.34 0.84 13.09
CA LYS A 4 -8.42 0.17 14.02
C LYS A 4 -7.78 -1.11 13.45
N PRO A 5 -8.54 -2.08 12.89
CA PRO A 5 -7.93 -3.27 12.32
C PRO A 5 -7.11 -2.98 11.05
N LEU A 6 -7.46 -1.95 10.28
CA LEU A 6 -6.69 -1.52 9.10
C LEU A 6 -5.35 -0.91 9.52
N ASP A 7 -5.38 -0.04 10.52
CA ASP A 7 -4.21 0.66 11.06
C ASP A 7 -3.24 -0.34 11.74
N GLU A 8 -3.77 -1.36 12.42
CA GLU A 8 -2.99 -2.49 12.95
C GLU A 8 -2.37 -3.33 11.83
N ALA A 9 -3.16 -3.72 10.82
CA ALA A 9 -2.66 -4.50 9.68
C ALA A 9 -1.55 -3.74 8.91
N PHE A 10 -1.73 -2.44 8.71
CA PHE A 10 -0.72 -1.58 8.10
C PHE A 10 0.58 -1.56 8.92
N SER A 11 0.47 -1.39 10.24
CA SER A 11 1.63 -1.34 11.14
C SER A 11 2.39 -2.66 11.16
N LEU A 12 1.68 -3.81 11.18
CA LEU A 12 2.30 -5.13 11.11
C LEU A 12 3.06 -5.34 9.79
N TRP A 13 2.47 -4.90 8.66
CA TRP A 13 3.16 -4.97 7.37
C TRP A 13 4.40 -4.09 7.31
N GLN A 14 4.36 -2.91 7.92
CA GLN A 14 5.51 -2.02 8.00
C GLN A 14 6.64 -2.69 8.80
N GLN A 15 6.35 -3.21 9.99
CA GLN A 15 7.33 -3.93 10.82
C GLN A 15 7.91 -5.17 10.12
N LEU A 16 7.06 -5.92 9.40
CA LEU A 16 7.50 -7.11 8.67
C LEU A 16 8.47 -6.75 7.53
N LEU A 17 8.27 -5.61 6.87
CA LEU A 17 9.09 -5.15 5.75
C LEU A 17 10.30 -4.31 6.16
N GLU A 18 10.38 -3.85 7.42
CA GLU A 18 11.58 -3.20 7.99
C GLU A 18 12.82 -4.11 7.91
N ASN A 19 12.65 -5.42 8.12
CA ASN A 19 13.76 -6.36 7.97
C ASN A 19 14.12 -6.54 6.48
N PRO A 20 15.38 -6.33 6.08
CA PRO A 20 15.83 -6.56 4.71
C PRO A 20 15.89 -8.07 4.44
N GLY A 21 14.98 -8.55 3.59
CA GLY A 21 14.85 -9.97 3.25
C GLY A 21 13.52 -10.28 2.54
N ILE A 22 13.43 -11.45 1.92
CA ILE A 22 12.16 -11.93 1.36
C ILE A 22 11.35 -12.50 2.52
N PRO A 23 10.22 -11.87 2.90
CA PRO A 23 9.40 -12.41 3.98
C PRO A 23 8.86 -13.80 3.63
N LYS A 24 8.76 -14.67 4.63
CA LYS A 24 8.12 -15.99 4.48
C LYS A 24 6.61 -15.81 4.33
N ILE A 25 6.17 -15.70 3.08
CA ILE A 25 4.77 -15.54 2.71
C ILE A 25 4.27 -16.84 2.09
N ARG A 26 3.07 -17.28 2.49
CA ARG A 26 2.45 -18.50 1.96
C ARG A 26 2.01 -18.34 0.50
N SER A 27 1.45 -17.18 0.16
CA SER A 27 1.07 -16.81 -1.22
C SER A 27 1.40 -15.33 -1.49
N PRO A 28 2.35 -15.04 -2.38
CA PRO A 28 2.72 -13.66 -2.71
C PRO A 28 1.59 -12.91 -3.42
N GLU A 29 0.85 -13.56 -4.33
CA GLU A 29 -0.24 -12.93 -5.09
C GLU A 29 -1.40 -12.49 -4.19
N GLN A 30 -1.82 -13.36 -3.26
CA GLN A 30 -2.88 -13.04 -2.29
C GLN A 30 -2.45 -11.90 -1.37
N THR A 31 -1.17 -11.86 -1.02
CA THR A 31 -0.59 -10.82 -0.17
C THR A 31 -0.53 -9.47 -0.86
N LEU A 32 -0.12 -9.44 -2.13
CA LEU A 32 -0.14 -8.22 -2.94
C LEU A 32 -1.57 -7.72 -3.11
N SER A 33 -2.51 -8.62 -3.42
CA SER A 33 -3.93 -8.27 -3.58
C SER A 33 -4.54 -7.70 -2.30
N SER A 34 -4.19 -8.26 -1.13
CA SER A 34 -4.69 -7.76 0.15
C SER A 34 -4.11 -6.38 0.51
N LEU A 35 -2.83 -6.13 0.25
CA LEU A 35 -2.21 -4.81 0.40
C LEU A 35 -2.82 -3.76 -0.54
N GLN A 36 -3.14 -4.15 -1.78
CA GLN A 36 -3.87 -3.28 -2.72
C GLN A 36 -5.26 -2.92 -2.19
N LEU A 37 -6.01 -3.90 -1.67
CA LEU A 37 -7.32 -3.66 -1.07
C LEU A 37 -7.23 -2.71 0.13
N LEU A 38 -6.22 -2.90 0.98
CA LEU A 38 -5.97 -2.05 2.15
C LEU A 38 -5.72 -0.59 1.74
N GLY A 39 -4.89 -0.37 0.72
CA GLY A 39 -4.68 0.96 0.13
C GLY A 39 -5.96 1.58 -0.45
N ALA A 40 -6.78 0.79 -1.16
CA ALA A 40 -8.07 1.25 -1.69
C ALA A 40 -9.05 1.64 -0.58
N LEU A 41 -9.12 0.87 0.51
CA LEU A 41 -9.96 1.18 1.66
C LEU A 41 -9.53 2.50 2.33
N TYR A 42 -8.23 2.77 2.45
CA TYR A 42 -7.76 4.06 2.97
C TYR A 42 -8.12 5.22 2.05
N ARG A 43 -8.10 5.04 0.73
CA ARG A 43 -8.57 6.09 -0.20
C ARG A 43 -10.04 6.40 0.00
N ILE A 44 -10.88 5.38 0.13
CA ILE A 44 -12.33 5.54 0.37
C ILE A 44 -12.59 6.23 1.73
N GLN A 45 -11.74 6.00 2.73
CA GLN A 45 -11.81 6.65 4.03
C GLN A 45 -11.25 8.08 4.07
N GLY A 46 -10.82 8.65 2.93
CA GLY A 46 -10.22 9.98 2.90
C GLY A 46 -8.87 10.07 3.62
N LYS A 47 -8.13 8.96 3.67
CA LYS A 47 -6.84 8.80 4.35
C LYS A 47 -5.71 8.65 3.31
N PRO A 48 -5.37 9.71 2.54
CA PRO A 48 -4.47 9.60 1.39
C PRO A 48 -3.02 9.29 1.79
N LEU A 49 -2.58 9.70 2.98
CA LEU A 49 -1.23 9.39 3.49
C LEU A 49 -1.07 7.89 3.78
N GLN A 50 -2.04 7.26 4.46
CA GLN A 50 -2.01 5.82 4.70
C GLN A 50 -2.11 5.02 3.39
N ALA A 51 -2.94 5.48 2.44
CA ALA A 51 -3.02 4.86 1.12
C ALA A 51 -1.68 4.88 0.38
N LEU A 52 -0.96 6.00 0.43
CA LEU A 52 0.39 6.12 -0.14
C LEU A 52 1.37 5.16 0.53
N GLY A 53 1.31 5.05 1.87
CA GLY A 53 2.09 4.07 2.62
C GLY A 53 1.83 2.64 2.12
N CYS A 54 0.58 2.29 1.82
CA CYS A 54 0.24 0.96 1.30
C CYS A 54 0.83 0.71 -0.09
N SER A 55 0.80 1.71 -0.97
CA SER A 55 1.43 1.61 -2.29
C SER A 55 2.96 1.43 -2.18
N LEU A 56 3.61 2.06 -1.19
CA LEU A 56 5.04 1.85 -0.92
C LEU A 56 5.33 0.44 -0.40
N LEU A 57 4.52 -0.07 0.54
CA LEU A 57 4.65 -1.44 1.03
C LEU A 57 4.49 -2.44 -0.13
N LEU A 58 3.47 -2.25 -0.97
CA LEU A 58 3.23 -3.06 -2.16
C LEU A 58 4.44 -3.05 -3.10
N LEU A 59 4.98 -1.87 -3.41
CA LEU A 59 6.14 -1.71 -4.27
C LEU A 59 7.37 -2.44 -3.72
N SER A 60 7.63 -2.28 -2.41
CA SER A 60 8.76 -2.93 -1.76
C SER A 60 8.63 -4.45 -1.78
N LEU A 61 7.44 -5.00 -1.56
CA LEU A 61 7.16 -6.43 -1.58
C LEU A 61 7.29 -6.99 -3.00
N SER A 62 6.68 -6.35 -4.00
CA SER A 62 6.77 -6.76 -5.41
C SER A 62 8.21 -6.78 -5.89
N ARG A 63 9.03 -5.78 -5.53
CA ARG A 63 10.46 -5.75 -5.86
C ARG A 63 11.23 -6.89 -5.22
N ARG A 64 10.98 -7.17 -3.92
CA ARG A 64 11.65 -8.26 -3.19
C ARG A 64 11.29 -9.64 -3.76
N LEU A 65 10.06 -9.81 -4.21
CA LEU A 65 9.57 -11.04 -4.83
C LEU A 65 9.96 -11.20 -6.31
N GLY A 66 10.56 -10.17 -6.92
CA GLY A 66 10.90 -10.17 -8.35
C GLY A 66 9.69 -10.06 -9.28
N ASP A 67 8.52 -9.68 -8.76
CA ASP A 67 7.29 -9.52 -9.54
C ASP A 67 7.28 -8.19 -10.29
N ARG A 68 7.60 -8.24 -11.58
CA ARG A 68 7.65 -7.07 -12.47
C ARG A 68 6.26 -6.48 -12.74
N LEU A 69 5.23 -7.31 -12.84
CA LEU A 69 3.86 -6.85 -13.10
C LEU A 69 3.29 -6.17 -11.87
N GLY A 70 3.44 -6.79 -10.69
CA GLY A 70 3.09 -6.20 -9.41
C GLY A 70 3.83 -4.89 -9.15
N THR A 71 5.11 -4.81 -9.52
CA THR A 71 5.91 -3.57 -9.42
C THR A 71 5.34 -2.45 -10.29
N GLY A 72 4.96 -2.74 -11.55
CA GLY A 72 4.36 -1.75 -12.44
C GLY A 72 3.00 -1.24 -11.94
N SER A 73 2.16 -2.16 -11.43
CA SER A 73 0.88 -1.82 -10.82
C SER A 73 1.07 -0.95 -9.57
N ALA A 74 2.01 -1.32 -8.68
CA ALA A 74 2.33 -0.56 -7.48
C ALA A 74 2.82 0.86 -7.78
N LEU A 75 3.69 1.01 -8.78
CA LEU A 75 4.16 2.32 -9.24
C LEU A 75 3.02 3.17 -9.78
N SER A 76 2.12 2.57 -10.56
CA SER A 76 0.96 3.29 -11.12
C SER A 76 0.03 3.79 -10.01
N GLN A 77 -0.21 2.97 -8.98
CA GLN A 77 -0.99 3.36 -7.81
C GLN A 77 -0.30 4.47 -7.00
N LEU A 78 1.03 4.38 -6.83
CA LEU A 78 1.82 5.40 -6.13
C LEU A 78 1.79 6.74 -6.86
N CYS A 79 1.91 6.76 -8.20
CA CYS A 79 1.76 7.97 -8.99
C CYS A 79 0.37 8.59 -8.82
N TRP A 80 -0.69 7.79 -8.86
CA TRP A 80 -2.05 8.26 -8.62
C TRP A 80 -2.23 8.85 -7.22
N ALA A 81 -1.68 8.20 -6.18
CA ALA A 81 -1.74 8.70 -4.81
C ALA A 81 -0.97 10.02 -4.64
N LEU A 82 0.23 10.13 -5.23
CA LEU A 82 1.02 11.36 -5.22
C LEU A 82 0.35 12.50 -5.98
N LEU A 83 -0.25 12.24 -7.13
CA LEU A 83 -1.01 13.23 -7.89
C LEU A 83 -2.21 13.73 -7.08
N GLY A 84 -2.94 12.84 -6.40
CA GLY A 84 -4.03 13.24 -5.51
C GLY A 84 -3.57 14.11 -4.33
N LEU A 85 -2.38 13.87 -3.78
CA LEU A 85 -1.80 14.68 -2.70
C LEU A 85 -1.21 16.02 -3.18
N GLY A 86 -0.66 16.06 -4.40
CA GLY A 86 -0.08 17.26 -5.01
C GLY A 86 -1.11 18.21 -5.60
N CYS A 87 -2.32 17.73 -5.88
CA CYS A 87 -3.42 18.56 -6.37
C CYS A 87 -4.21 19.15 -5.19
N PRO A 88 -4.12 20.47 -4.90
CA PRO A 88 -4.88 21.11 -3.83
C PRO A 88 -6.40 21.11 -4.06
N GLN A 89 -6.88 20.75 -5.25
CA GLN A 89 -8.31 20.75 -5.60
C GLN A 89 -9.14 19.67 -4.88
N GLN A 90 -8.51 18.65 -4.27
CA GLN A 90 -9.21 17.67 -3.42
C GLN A 90 -9.15 18.00 -1.92
N ALA A 91 -8.47 19.09 -1.53
CA ALA A 91 -8.37 19.55 -0.13
C ALA A 91 -9.56 20.43 0.33
N GLN A 92 -10.57 20.62 -0.53
CA GLN A 92 -11.80 21.35 -0.19
C GLN A 92 -13.02 20.51 -0.52
N VAL A 93 -13.56 19.83 0.51
CA VAL A 93 -15.00 19.82 0.83
C VAL A 93 -15.12 19.85 2.34
#